data_AF-A0AAN7ABD9-F1
#
_entry.id   AF-A0AAN7ABD9-F1
#
_cell.length_a   1.000
_cell.length_b   1.000
_cell.length_c   1.000
_cell.angle_alpha   90.00
_cell.angle_beta   90.00
_cell.angle_gamma   90.00
#
_symmetry.space_group_name_H-M   'P 1'
#
loop_
_entity.id
_entity.type
_entity.pdbx_description
1 polymer ?
#
loop_
_entity_poly.entity_id
_entity_poly.type
_entity_poly.pdbx_seq_one_letter_code
_entity_poly.pdbx_strand_id
1 'polypeptide(L)'
;RDSPLVTKIIIAFTALFISAQAAPLAKANAEPAAEVEVISARDITPADAVHPLAKRANHCGGSSFQGETTGGSPSVNDCNTLRNNIAGDGTWTQAGGFRELAKYGDCKFVIHNYANNNLFYVGNEDIRDIIRDSINQFQSGGRVGATGEMPCNHALSNTGATTIRWYIHKV
;
A
#
# COMPACT_ATOMS: atom_id res chain seq x y z
N ARG A 1 48.71 -38.26 -60.24
CA ARG A 1 47.80 -37.36 -60.97
C ARG A 1 47.03 -36.54 -59.94
N ASP A 2 47.69 -35.44 -59.56
CA ASP A 2 47.15 -34.08 -59.42
C ASP A 2 45.93 -33.84 -58.53
N SER A 3 46.20 -33.23 -57.36
CA SER A 3 45.39 -32.15 -56.79
C SER A 3 45.63 -30.84 -57.60
N PRO A 4 44.92 -29.70 -57.41
CA PRO A 4 43.85 -29.39 -56.43
C PRO A 4 42.66 -28.57 -57.01
N LEU A 5 41.49 -28.56 -56.35
CA LEU A 5 40.67 -27.34 -56.31
C LEU A 5 39.77 -27.29 -55.07
N VAL A 6 40.15 -26.40 -54.17
CA VAL A 6 39.39 -25.93 -53.02
C VAL A 6 38.06 -25.35 -53.50
N THR A 7 36.94 -26.00 -53.19
CA THR A 7 35.61 -25.40 -53.32
C THR A 7 35.06 -25.18 -51.91
N LYS A 8 35.18 -23.93 -51.45
CA LYS A 8 34.53 -23.42 -50.25
C LYS A 8 33.01 -23.47 -50.48
N ILE A 9 32.27 -24.23 -49.69
CA ILE A 9 30.82 -24.03 -49.56
C ILE A 9 30.52 -23.76 -48.10
N ILE A 10 30.28 -22.48 -47.86
CA ILE A 10 29.83 -21.88 -46.61
C ILE A 10 28.44 -22.44 -46.34
N ILE A 11 28.26 -23.20 -45.26
CA ILE A 11 26.93 -23.55 -44.77
C ILE A 11 26.36 -22.28 -44.14
N ALA A 12 25.46 -21.65 -44.88
CA ALA A 12 24.73 -20.48 -44.42
C ALA A 12 23.82 -20.87 -43.24
N PHE A 13 24.12 -20.36 -42.06
CA PHE A 13 23.15 -20.31 -40.97
C PHE A 13 22.04 -19.33 -41.40
N THR A 14 20.88 -19.86 -41.81
CA THR A 14 19.68 -19.05 -41.96
C THR A 14 19.21 -18.62 -40.59
N ALA A 15 19.63 -17.42 -40.18
CA ALA A 15 19.03 -16.71 -39.06
C ALA A 15 17.57 -16.42 -39.41
N LEU A 16 16.66 -16.98 -38.60
CA LEU A 16 15.24 -16.68 -38.65
C LEU A 16 15.06 -15.24 -38.15
N PHE A 17 15.01 -14.28 -39.08
CA PHE A 17 14.66 -12.90 -38.76
C PHE A 17 13.16 -12.87 -38.42
N ILE A 18 12.84 -12.90 -37.13
CA ILE A 18 11.54 -12.45 -36.64
C ILE A 18 11.54 -10.93 -36.84
N SER A 19 10.83 -10.48 -37.86
CA SER A 19 10.55 -9.07 -38.07
C SER A 19 9.63 -8.61 -36.93
N ALA A 20 10.22 -7.93 -35.94
CA ALA A 20 9.46 -7.12 -35.02
C ALA A 20 8.81 -5.99 -35.83
N GLN A 21 7.49 -6.05 -36.02
CA GLN A 21 6.74 -4.90 -36.49
C GLN A 21 6.81 -3.85 -35.38
N ALA A 22 7.56 -2.78 -35.62
CA ALA A 22 7.52 -1.60 -34.77
C ALA A 22 6.08 -1.06 -34.82
N ALA A 23 5.40 -1.09 -33.68
CA ALA A 23 4.15 -0.36 -33.52
C ALA A 23 4.40 1.12 -33.85
N PRO A 24 3.47 1.80 -34.55
CA PRO A 24 3.62 3.22 -34.80
C PRO A 24 3.73 3.95 -33.46
N LEU A 25 4.79 4.74 -33.28
CA LEU A 25 4.86 5.70 -32.18
C LEU A 25 3.63 6.59 -32.31
N ALA A 26 2.70 6.44 -31.35
CA ALA A 26 1.65 7.40 -31.16
C ALA A 26 2.32 8.76 -31.00
N LYS A 27 2.00 9.68 -31.90
CA LYS A 27 2.41 11.07 -31.83
C LYS A 27 1.84 11.60 -30.52
N ALA A 28 2.70 11.80 -29.53
CA ALA A 28 2.34 12.48 -28.30
C ALA A 28 1.88 13.89 -28.71
N ASN A 29 0.58 14.11 -28.63
CA ASN A 29 0.03 15.45 -28.73
C ASN A 29 0.57 16.18 -27.50
N ALA A 30 1.44 17.16 -27.72
CA ALA A 30 1.88 18.04 -26.67
C ALA A 30 0.64 18.72 -26.08
N GLU A 31 0.25 18.26 -24.90
CA GLU A 31 -0.63 18.98 -24.00
C GLU A 31 0.02 20.34 -23.76
N PRO A 32 -0.69 21.47 -23.95
CA PRO A 32 -0.11 22.77 -23.66
C PRO A 32 0.32 22.73 -22.20
N ALA A 33 1.61 23.01 -21.94
CA ALA A 33 2.11 23.21 -20.60
C ALA A 33 1.25 24.32 -20.00
N ALA A 34 0.31 23.94 -19.13
CA ALA A 34 -0.37 24.86 -18.28
C ALA A 34 0.73 25.56 -17.49
N GLU A 35 0.90 26.84 -17.75
CA GLU A 35 1.70 27.72 -16.91
C GLU A 35 1.11 27.59 -15.50
N VAL A 36 1.85 26.95 -14.61
CA VAL A 36 1.48 26.89 -13.20
C VAL A 36 1.68 28.31 -12.70
N GLU A 37 0.61 29.10 -12.72
CA GLU A 37 0.56 30.35 -11.98
C GLU A 37 0.78 30.00 -10.51
N VAL A 38 1.97 30.31 -10.01
CA VAL A 38 2.31 30.17 -8.60
C VAL A 38 1.51 31.23 -7.86
N ILE A 39 0.27 30.90 -7.52
CA ILE A 39 -0.55 31.67 -6.59
C ILE A 39 0.28 31.85 -5.33
N SER A 40 0.62 33.11 -5.06
CA SER A 40 1.35 33.46 -3.85
C SER A 40 0.46 33.12 -2.67
N ALA A 41 1.03 32.74 -1.52
CA ALA A 41 0.26 32.53 -0.28
C ALA A 41 -0.57 33.76 0.17
N ARG A 42 -0.45 34.87 -0.54
CA ARG A 42 -1.23 36.11 -0.39
C ARG A 42 -2.58 36.10 -1.13
N ASP A 43 -2.76 35.19 -2.09
CA ASP A 43 -3.98 35.11 -2.91
C ASP A 43 -4.99 34.07 -2.39
N ILE A 44 -4.63 33.31 -1.34
CA ILE A 44 -5.53 32.35 -0.70
C ILE A 44 -6.48 33.12 0.21
N THR A 45 -7.74 33.21 -0.19
CA THR A 45 -8.78 33.73 0.71
C THR A 45 -9.05 32.67 1.80
N PRO A 46 -9.48 33.06 3.02
CA PRO A 46 -9.85 32.10 4.07
C PRO A 46 -10.94 31.10 3.65
N ALA A 47 -11.69 31.39 2.57
CA ALA A 47 -12.71 30.50 2.02
C ALA A 47 -12.11 29.33 1.21
N ASP A 48 -10.97 29.51 0.54
CA ASP A 48 -10.29 28.46 -0.24
C ASP A 48 -9.46 27.53 0.66
N ALA A 49 -9.11 27.97 1.86
CA ALA A 49 -8.39 27.20 2.87
C ALA A 49 -9.28 26.25 3.68
N VAL A 50 -10.61 26.26 3.48
CA VAL A 50 -11.51 25.32 4.14
C VAL A 50 -11.59 24.03 3.31
N HIS A 51 -10.48 23.30 3.23
CA HIS A 51 -10.62 21.85 3.19
C HIS A 51 -11.17 21.46 4.56
N PRO A 52 -12.42 20.96 4.66
CA PRO A 52 -12.89 20.44 5.94
C PRO A 52 -11.86 19.41 6.39
N LEU A 53 -11.24 19.64 7.55
CA LEU A 53 -10.30 18.69 8.13
C LEU A 53 -11.05 17.36 8.20
N ALA A 54 -10.66 16.41 7.34
CA ALA A 54 -11.24 15.09 7.38
C ALA A 54 -11.04 14.56 8.80
N LYS A 55 -12.13 14.22 9.47
CA LYS A 55 -12.10 13.71 10.83
C LYS A 55 -11.23 12.44 10.84
N ARG A 56 -10.11 12.50 11.54
CA ARG A 56 -9.19 11.37 11.76
C ARG A 56 -9.49 10.80 13.12
N ALA A 57 -9.90 9.54 13.16
CA ALA A 57 -10.06 8.79 14.38
C ALA A 57 -8.73 8.11 14.74
N ASN A 58 -8.21 8.44 15.90
CA ASN A 58 -7.06 7.79 16.51
C ASN A 58 -7.48 7.38 17.92
N HIS A 59 -7.63 6.08 18.14
CA HIS A 59 -8.13 5.50 19.37
C HIS A 59 -7.13 4.57 20.03
N CYS A 60 -5.97 4.36 19.41
CA CYS A 60 -4.93 3.48 19.91
C CYS A 60 -3.63 4.26 20.17
N GLY A 61 -2.82 3.77 21.10
CA GLY A 61 -1.50 4.29 21.40
C GLY A 61 -0.44 3.79 20.41
N GLY A 62 0.83 4.08 20.72
CA GLY A 62 1.96 3.63 19.93
C GLY A 62 1.98 2.10 19.75
N SER A 63 2.35 1.66 18.54
CA SER A 63 2.41 0.25 18.17
C SER A 63 3.83 -0.30 18.28
N SER A 64 3.96 -1.56 18.68
CA SER A 64 5.14 -2.39 18.37
C SER A 64 5.06 -2.87 16.93
N PHE A 65 6.20 -3.32 16.37
CA PHE A 65 6.28 -3.78 14.98
C PHE A 65 7.23 -4.97 14.85
N GLN A 66 6.79 -5.99 14.12
CA GLN A 66 7.57 -7.13 13.73
C GLN A 66 7.33 -7.42 12.24
N GLY A 67 8.41 -7.44 11.45
CA GLY A 67 8.36 -7.71 10.03
C GLY A 67 8.14 -9.19 9.73
N GLU A 68 7.17 -9.47 8.87
CA GLU A 68 6.75 -10.82 8.45
C GLU A 68 6.65 -10.89 6.91
N THR A 69 7.43 -10.07 6.20
CA THR A 69 7.38 -9.97 4.74
C THR A 69 7.94 -11.23 4.10
N THR A 70 7.09 -11.91 3.33
CA THR A 70 7.41 -13.10 2.54
C THR A 70 6.90 -12.92 1.10
N GLY A 71 7.23 -13.86 0.21
CA GLY A 71 6.62 -13.90 -1.13
C GLY A 71 5.09 -14.05 -1.12
N GLY A 72 4.53 -14.54 -0.01
CA GLY A 72 3.08 -14.68 0.21
C GLY A 72 2.42 -13.47 0.88
N SER A 73 3.15 -12.39 1.15
CA SER A 73 2.59 -11.14 1.71
C SER A 73 1.75 -10.37 0.67
N PRO A 74 0.91 -9.41 1.09
CA PRO A 74 0.18 -8.55 0.17
C PRO A 74 1.12 -7.60 -0.58
N SER A 75 0.63 -7.04 -1.68
CA SER A 75 1.34 -6.01 -2.44
C SER A 75 1.35 -4.67 -1.70
N VAL A 76 2.49 -3.97 -1.78
CA VAL A 76 2.61 -2.59 -1.25
C VAL A 76 1.59 -1.65 -1.91
N ASN A 77 1.29 -1.87 -3.20
CA ASN A 77 0.31 -1.06 -3.92
C ASN A 77 -1.11 -1.21 -3.37
N ASP A 78 -1.55 -2.45 -3.10
CA ASP A 78 -2.87 -2.70 -2.54
C ASP A 78 -2.97 -2.18 -1.11
N CYS A 79 -1.91 -2.31 -0.30
CA CYS A 79 -1.90 -1.74 1.04
C CYS A 79 -1.91 -0.20 1.04
N ASN A 80 -1.19 0.45 0.12
CA ASN A 80 -1.29 1.90 -0.05
C ASN A 80 -2.69 2.33 -0.48
N THR A 81 -3.34 1.56 -1.37
CA THR A 81 -4.70 1.87 -1.80
C THR A 81 -5.71 1.67 -0.68
N LEU A 82 -5.60 0.60 0.11
CA LEU A 82 -6.39 0.39 1.33
C LEU A 82 -6.27 1.60 2.26
N ARG A 83 -5.03 2.02 2.57
CA ARG A 83 -4.74 3.17 3.43
C ARG A 83 -5.42 4.45 2.91
N ASN A 84 -5.43 4.66 1.61
CA ASN A 84 -6.04 5.84 0.99
C ASN A 84 -7.57 5.77 1.01
N ASN A 85 -8.15 4.59 0.80
CA ASN A 85 -9.61 4.39 0.83
C ASN A 85 -10.22 4.67 2.20
N ILE A 86 -9.46 4.47 3.28
CA ILE A 86 -9.89 4.76 4.66
C ILE A 86 -9.39 6.12 5.17
N ALA A 87 -8.98 7.04 4.28
CA ALA A 87 -8.45 8.34 4.68
C ALA A 87 -9.50 9.30 5.28
N GLY A 88 -10.80 9.05 5.03
CA GLY A 88 -11.92 9.77 5.65
C GLY A 88 -12.23 9.30 7.08
N ASP A 89 -13.44 9.54 7.58
CA ASP A 89 -13.84 9.09 8.93
C ASP A 89 -14.04 7.56 8.95
N GLY A 90 -13.62 6.92 10.04
CA GLY A 90 -13.75 5.48 10.24
C GLY A 90 -13.34 5.09 11.66
N THR A 91 -14.31 4.59 12.43
CA THR A 91 -14.06 3.99 13.74
C THR A 91 -14.69 2.61 13.76
N TRP A 92 -13.88 1.60 14.06
CA TRP A 92 -14.33 0.22 14.27
C TRP A 92 -14.52 0.01 15.77
N THR A 93 -15.72 -0.42 16.16
CA THR A 93 -15.98 -0.92 17.52
C THR A 93 -15.83 -2.42 17.51
N GLN A 94 -14.93 -2.95 18.32
CA GLN A 94 -14.58 -4.37 18.27
C GLN A 94 -14.57 -5.02 19.66
N ALA A 95 -14.65 -6.34 19.65
CA ALA A 95 -14.64 -7.22 20.81
C ALA A 95 -13.67 -8.40 20.57
N GLY A 96 -13.61 -9.35 21.50
CA GLY A 96 -12.68 -10.50 21.45
C GLY A 96 -12.65 -11.29 20.14
N GLY A 97 -11.50 -11.92 19.88
CA GLY A 97 -11.23 -12.79 18.73
C GLY A 97 -10.63 -12.07 17.52
N PHE A 98 -10.53 -12.78 16.40
CA PHE A 98 -10.01 -12.24 15.13
C PHE A 98 -11.09 -11.43 14.41
N ARG A 99 -10.71 -10.26 13.87
CA ARG A 99 -11.60 -9.40 13.08
C ARG A 99 -10.83 -8.76 11.94
N GLU A 100 -11.35 -8.89 10.72
CA GLU A 100 -10.92 -8.07 9.58
C GLU A 100 -11.56 -6.69 9.72
N LEU A 101 -10.75 -5.63 9.74
CA LEU A 101 -11.25 -4.26 9.85
C LEU A 101 -11.32 -3.58 8.49
N ALA A 102 -10.30 -3.80 7.65
CA ALA A 102 -10.20 -3.17 6.36
C ALA A 102 -9.52 -4.12 5.36
N LYS A 103 -9.93 -4.00 4.10
CA LYS A 103 -9.40 -4.80 2.99
C LYS A 103 -9.47 -4.02 1.68
N TYR A 104 -8.46 -4.20 0.84
CA TYR A 104 -8.47 -3.80 -0.56
C TYR A 104 -7.46 -4.66 -1.33
N GLY A 105 -7.83 -5.12 -2.53
CA GLY A 105 -6.99 -5.99 -3.34
C GLY A 105 -6.59 -7.23 -2.53
N ASP A 106 -5.29 -7.52 -2.48
CA ASP A 106 -4.75 -8.60 -1.65
C ASP A 106 -4.37 -8.18 -0.22
N CYS A 107 -4.48 -6.90 0.16
CA CYS A 107 -4.12 -6.41 1.48
C CYS A 107 -5.31 -6.46 2.45
N LYS A 108 -5.11 -7.05 3.64
CA LYS A 108 -6.04 -7.05 4.77
C LYS A 108 -5.38 -6.52 6.03
N PHE A 109 -6.10 -5.71 6.79
CA PHE A 109 -5.77 -5.36 8.16
C PHE A 109 -6.67 -6.13 9.12
N VAL A 110 -6.08 -7.02 9.91
CA VAL A 110 -6.78 -7.91 10.84
C VAL A 110 -6.30 -7.60 12.25
N ILE A 111 -7.21 -7.62 13.21
CA ILE A 111 -6.89 -7.56 14.63
C ILE A 111 -7.21 -8.89 15.31
N HIS A 112 -6.56 -9.13 16.43
CA HIS A 112 -6.87 -10.20 17.37
C HIS A 112 -6.83 -9.66 18.79
N ASN A 113 -7.96 -9.73 19.47
CA ASN A 113 -8.03 -9.48 20.91
C ASN A 113 -8.18 -10.81 21.66
N TYR A 114 -7.17 -11.16 22.47
CA TYR A 114 -7.18 -12.36 23.31
C TYR A 114 -8.13 -12.24 24.51
N ALA A 115 -8.50 -11.02 24.91
CA ALA A 115 -9.47 -10.77 25.97
C ALA A 115 -10.90 -10.73 25.40
N ASN A 116 -11.84 -11.38 26.06
CA ASN A 116 -13.20 -11.61 25.56
C ASN A 116 -14.23 -10.54 25.93
N ASN A 117 -13.94 -9.62 26.87
CA ASN A 117 -15.01 -8.84 27.52
C ASN A 117 -14.95 -7.31 27.34
N ASN A 118 -13.86 -6.75 26.80
CA ASN A 118 -13.75 -5.30 26.62
C ASN A 118 -14.07 -4.90 25.18
N LEU A 119 -15.04 -4.00 25.01
CA LEU A 119 -15.21 -3.29 23.74
C LEU A 119 -14.14 -2.20 23.64
N PHE A 120 -13.54 -2.05 22.46
CA PHE A 120 -12.51 -1.05 22.18
C PHE A 120 -12.73 -0.45 20.79
N TYR A 121 -12.15 0.74 20.60
CA TYR A 121 -12.16 1.41 19.30
C TYR A 121 -10.82 1.25 18.59
N VAL A 122 -10.87 1.01 17.29
CA VAL A 122 -9.75 1.24 16.38
C VAL A 122 -10.20 2.32 15.41
N GLY A 123 -9.41 3.37 15.24
CA GLY A 123 -9.65 4.45 14.31
C GLY A 123 -8.95 4.24 12.97
N ASN A 124 -9.37 4.99 11.97
CA ASN A 124 -8.79 4.90 10.63
C ASN A 124 -7.33 5.35 10.61
N GLU A 125 -6.97 6.36 11.40
CA GLU A 125 -5.59 6.82 11.47
C GLU A 125 -4.67 5.75 12.10
N ASP A 126 -5.18 4.99 13.08
CA ASP A 126 -4.43 3.86 13.68
C ASP A 126 -4.02 2.83 12.61
N ILE A 127 -4.97 2.43 11.75
CA ILE A 127 -4.72 1.48 10.66
C ILE A 127 -3.78 2.08 9.60
N ARG A 128 -4.00 3.35 9.25
CA ARG A 128 -3.23 4.03 8.19
C ARG A 128 -1.76 4.19 8.57
N ASP A 129 -1.51 4.58 9.80
CA ASP A 129 -0.16 4.75 10.34
C ASP A 129 0.56 3.42 10.43
N ILE A 130 -0.10 2.36 10.92
CA ILE A 130 0.49 1.02 10.94
C ILE A 130 0.87 0.55 9.53
N ILE A 131 -0.01 0.74 8.54
CA ILE A 131 0.29 0.34 7.16
C ILE A 131 1.46 1.14 6.60
N ARG A 132 1.45 2.47 6.77
CA ARG A 132 2.54 3.36 6.33
C ARG A 132 3.87 2.91 6.96
N ASP A 133 3.90 2.73 8.27
CA ASP A 133 5.11 2.44 9.02
C ASP A 133 5.62 1.01 8.75
N SER A 134 4.72 0.06 8.51
CA SER A 134 5.08 -1.30 8.09
C SER A 134 5.68 -1.33 6.68
N ILE A 135 5.14 -0.56 5.74
CA ILE A 135 5.72 -0.40 4.40
C ILE A 135 7.12 0.20 4.51
N ASN A 136 7.27 1.29 5.28
CA ASN A 136 8.54 1.97 5.42
C ASN A 136 9.63 1.08 6.04
N GLN A 137 9.26 0.22 6.99
CA GLN A 137 10.22 -0.61 7.73
C GLN A 137 10.49 -1.98 7.09
N PHE A 138 9.46 -2.62 6.52
CA PHE A 138 9.52 -4.05 6.19
C PHE A 138 9.19 -4.38 4.73
N GLN A 139 8.95 -3.39 3.86
CA GLN A 139 8.70 -3.73 2.46
C GLN A 139 9.90 -4.47 1.83
N SER A 140 9.62 -5.44 0.97
CA SER A 140 10.64 -6.12 0.16
C SER A 140 9.97 -6.72 -1.07
N GLY A 141 10.61 -6.60 -2.24
CA GLY A 141 10.08 -7.17 -3.49
C GLY A 141 8.68 -6.68 -3.89
N GLY A 142 8.30 -5.45 -3.49
CA GLY A 142 6.95 -4.90 -3.72
C GLY A 142 5.86 -5.52 -2.84
N ARG A 143 6.25 -6.21 -1.76
CA ARG A 143 5.37 -6.87 -0.79
C ARG A 143 5.61 -6.34 0.62
N VAL A 144 4.61 -6.45 1.49
CA VAL A 144 4.73 -6.07 2.91
C VAL A 144 3.90 -6.99 3.79
N GLY A 145 4.52 -7.60 4.80
CA GLY A 145 3.84 -8.32 5.88
C GLY A 145 4.38 -7.83 7.22
N ALA A 146 3.49 -7.60 8.18
CA ALA A 146 3.89 -7.17 9.51
C ALA A 146 2.83 -7.56 10.54
N THR A 147 3.27 -7.66 11.79
CA THR A 147 2.42 -7.84 12.97
C THR A 147 2.90 -6.92 14.08
N GLY A 148 2.06 -6.71 15.08
CA GLY A 148 2.43 -5.90 16.24
C GLY A 148 1.30 -5.81 17.25
N GLU A 149 1.52 -5.02 18.28
CA GLU A 149 0.56 -4.80 19.36
C GLU A 149 0.40 -3.32 19.62
N MET A 150 -0.83 -2.90 19.92
CA MET A 150 -1.14 -1.52 20.30
C MET A 150 -2.22 -1.49 21.38
N PRO A 151 -2.11 -0.60 22.39
CA PRO A 151 -3.18 -0.38 23.36
C PRO A 151 -4.29 0.47 22.74
N CYS A 152 -5.54 0.06 22.84
CA CYS A 152 -6.69 0.81 22.30
C CYS A 152 -7.70 1.18 23.39
N ASN A 153 -8.23 2.39 23.31
CA ASN A 153 -9.18 2.93 24.29
C ASN A 153 -10.44 2.06 24.38
N HIS A 154 -10.95 1.88 25.60
CA HIS A 154 -12.23 1.22 25.82
C HIS A 154 -13.39 2.01 25.20
N ALA A 155 -14.35 1.30 24.63
CA ALA A 155 -15.48 1.92 23.94
C ALA A 155 -16.55 2.47 24.90
N LEU A 156 -16.66 1.87 26.09
CA LEU A 156 -17.68 2.16 27.10
C LEU A 156 -17.13 2.90 28.33
N SER A 157 -15.84 3.26 28.32
CA SER A 157 -15.18 3.92 29.43
C SER A 157 -14.17 4.94 28.91
N ASN A 158 -14.13 6.12 29.54
CA ASN A 158 -13.10 7.14 29.27
C ASN A 158 -11.75 6.80 29.95
N THR A 159 -11.68 5.67 30.66
CA THR A 159 -10.48 5.18 31.33
C THR A 159 -10.21 3.72 30.97
N GLY A 160 -8.93 3.39 30.78
CA GLY A 160 -8.46 2.05 30.45
C GLY A 160 -8.27 1.80 28.95
N ALA A 161 -7.38 0.85 28.66
CA ALA A 161 -7.07 0.40 27.31
C ALA A 161 -6.96 -1.12 27.27
N THR A 162 -7.29 -1.68 26.11
CA THR A 162 -7.08 -3.09 25.80
C THR A 162 -5.96 -3.19 24.76
N THR A 163 -4.90 -3.92 25.07
CA THR A 163 -3.86 -4.23 24.09
C THR A 163 -4.38 -5.28 23.12
N ILE A 164 -4.37 -4.93 21.84
CA ILE A 164 -4.72 -5.85 20.76
C ILE A 164 -3.50 -6.17 19.92
N ARG A 165 -3.51 -7.34 19.29
CA ARG A 165 -2.56 -7.70 18.24
C ARG A 165 -3.15 -7.37 16.89
N TRP A 166 -2.34 -6.92 15.95
CA TRP A 166 -2.76 -6.64 14.57
C TRP A 166 -1.85 -7.33 13.56
N TYR A 167 -2.35 -7.50 12.34
CA TYR A 167 -1.67 -8.19 11.24
C TYR A 167 -1.97 -7.50 9.91
N ILE A 168 -0.94 -7.33 9.08
CA ILE A 168 -1.07 -7.05 7.65
C ILE A 168 -0.85 -8.38 6.91
N HIS A 169 -1.91 -8.92 6.32
CA HIS A 169 -1.94 -10.26 5.74
C HIS A 169 -2.53 -10.26 4.33
N LYS A 170 -2.14 -11.26 3.53
CA LYS A 170 -2.62 -11.44 2.15
C LYS A 170 -3.92 -12.22 2.13
N VAL A 171 -4.93 -11.76 1.39
CA VAL A 171 -6.25 -12.40 1.28
C VAL A 171 -6.23 -13.91 1.18
#